data_AF-A0A4R3VX41-F1
#
_entry.id   AF-A0A4R3VX41-F1
#
_cell.length_a   1.000
_cell.length_b   1.000
_cell.length_c   1.000
_cell.angle_alpha   90.00
_cell.angle_beta   90.00
_cell.angle_gamma   90.00
#
_symmetry.space_group_name_H-M   'P 1'
#
loop_
_entity.id
_entity.type
_entity.pdbx_description
1 polymer ?
#
loop_
_entity_poly.entity_id
_entity_poly.type
_entity_poly.pdbx_seq_one_letter_code
_entity_poly.pdbx_strand_id
1 'polypeptide(L)'
;MTKYQEIIDSLKKHNPAQAEYIDEEINIIIHKLKFLSQDNFPKTIVLNQQTNFEPMQDAIIEEKVKVAGGQFISHWIDNPDCIIIVQSNESLYSHIADMLNNPIVTASSAYQQNNIYIIQENSFNTDDTVYLRDAEILAEILQPKYFVYGHDGSAWVKFDVK
;
A
#
# COMPACT_ATOMS: atom_id res chain seq x y z
N MET A 1 18.11 7.97 -6.37
CA MET A 1 18.06 6.52 -6.66
C MET A 1 16.87 6.00 -5.89
N THR A 2 16.00 5.21 -6.52
CA THR A 2 14.83 4.63 -5.82
C THR A 2 15.26 3.41 -5.02
N LYS A 3 14.50 3.06 -3.98
CA LYS A 3 14.79 1.87 -3.16
C LYS A 3 14.78 0.61 -4.02
N TYR A 4 13.83 0.52 -4.95
CA TYR A 4 13.80 -0.51 -5.98
C TYR A 4 15.12 -0.67 -6.74
N GLN A 5 15.71 0.44 -7.23
CA GLN A 5 16.98 0.39 -7.98
C GLN A 5 18.13 -0.13 -7.12
N GLU A 6 18.18 0.27 -5.85
CA GLU A 6 19.18 -0.24 -4.89
C GLU A 6 19.05 -1.76 -4.67
N ILE A 7 17.82 -2.26 -4.56
CA ILE A 7 17.53 -3.70 -4.41
C ILE A 7 18.02 -4.47 -5.63
N ILE A 8 17.67 -4.00 -6.83
CA ILE A 8 18.08 -4.64 -8.09
C ILE A 8 19.59 -4.62 -8.27
N ASP A 9 20.26 -3.49 -8.00
CA ASP A 9 21.71 -3.37 -8.13
C ASP A 9 22.48 -4.24 -7.12
N SER A 10 21.93 -4.40 -5.92
CA SER A 10 22.46 -5.32 -4.91
C SER A 10 22.28 -6.77 -5.35
N LEU A 11 21.07 -7.17 -5.76
CA LEU A 11 20.77 -8.53 -6.18
C LEU A 11 21.52 -8.94 -7.45
N LYS A 12 21.74 -8.04 -8.41
CA LYS A 12 22.55 -8.35 -9.61
C LYS A 12 23.96 -8.86 -9.28
N LYS A 13 24.53 -8.44 -8.14
CA LYS A 13 25.87 -8.88 -7.69
C LYS A 13 25.85 -10.21 -6.94
N HIS A 14 24.75 -10.52 -6.24
CA HIS A 14 24.68 -11.65 -5.31
C HIS A 14 23.77 -12.79 -5.79
N ASN A 15 22.66 -12.46 -6.47
CA ASN A 15 21.66 -13.37 -6.99
C ASN A 15 20.97 -12.78 -8.24
N PRO A 16 21.61 -12.84 -9.43
CA PRO A 16 21.10 -12.18 -10.63
C PRO A 16 19.75 -12.72 -11.11
N ALA A 17 19.47 -14.01 -10.91
CA ALA A 17 18.19 -14.61 -11.29
C ALA A 17 17.02 -14.02 -10.48
N GLN A 18 17.24 -13.78 -9.18
CA GLN A 18 16.23 -13.12 -8.35
C GLN A 18 16.06 -11.64 -8.72
N ALA A 19 17.16 -10.96 -9.10
CA ALA A 19 17.09 -9.58 -9.58
C ALA A 19 16.24 -9.48 -10.85
N GLU A 20 16.46 -10.38 -11.81
CA GLU A 20 15.69 -10.44 -13.06
C GLU A 20 14.21 -10.70 -12.79
N TYR A 21 13.88 -11.68 -11.95
CA TYR A 21 12.50 -11.97 -11.57
C TYR A 21 11.79 -10.76 -10.93
N ILE A 22 12.41 -10.10 -9.95
CA ILE A 22 11.80 -8.93 -9.30
C ILE A 22 11.66 -7.77 -10.29
N ASP A 23 12.67 -7.56 -11.14
CA ASP A 23 12.63 -6.49 -12.14
C ASP A 23 11.51 -6.73 -13.16
N GLU A 24 11.34 -7.97 -13.64
CA GLU A 24 10.25 -8.35 -14.53
C GLU A 24 8.87 -8.12 -13.91
N GLU A 25 8.62 -8.61 -12.70
CA GLU A 25 7.31 -8.49 -12.04
C GLU A 25 6.94 -7.03 -11.73
N ILE A 26 7.88 -6.23 -11.22
CA ILE A 26 7.64 -4.80 -11.00
C ILE A 26 7.40 -4.06 -12.32
N ASN A 27 8.16 -4.38 -13.38
CA ASN A 27 7.92 -3.80 -14.70
C ASN A 27 6.55 -4.19 -15.26
N ILE A 28 6.04 -5.40 -15.00
CA ILE A 28 4.68 -5.80 -15.38
C ILE A 28 3.64 -4.91 -14.70
N ILE A 29 3.79 -4.63 -13.40
CA ILE A 29 2.90 -3.71 -12.66
C ILE A 29 2.91 -2.33 -13.32
N ILE A 30 4.09 -1.73 -13.47
CA ILE A 30 4.26 -0.39 -14.05
C ILE A 30 3.71 -0.33 -15.48
N HIS A 31 3.96 -1.38 -16.28
CA HIS A 31 3.55 -1.41 -17.68
C HIS A 31 2.03 -1.52 -17.86
N LYS A 32 1.33 -2.26 -16.99
CA LYS A 32 -0.14 -2.31 -16.99
C LYS A 32 -0.74 -0.96 -16.63
N LEU A 33 -0.11 -0.24 -15.69
CA LEU A 33 -0.59 1.04 -15.18
C LEU A 33 -0.32 2.24 -16.09
N LYS A 34 0.72 2.20 -16.94
CA LYS A 34 1.12 3.35 -17.78
C LYS A 34 0.03 3.86 -18.74
N PHE A 35 -0.99 3.06 -19.01
CA PHE A 35 -2.11 3.41 -19.88
C PHE A 35 -3.25 4.13 -19.13
N LEU A 36 -3.17 4.22 -17.80
CA LEU A 36 -4.14 4.90 -16.96
C LEU A 36 -3.74 6.36 -16.78
N SER A 37 -4.71 7.27 -16.86
CA SER A 37 -4.51 8.67 -16.46
C SER A 37 -4.17 8.74 -14.97
N GLN A 38 -3.30 9.66 -14.57
CA GLN A 38 -2.97 9.85 -13.15
C GLN A 38 -4.19 10.14 -12.29
N ASP A 39 -5.22 10.79 -12.85
CA ASP A 39 -6.51 11.04 -12.17
C ASP A 39 -7.26 9.76 -11.78
N ASN A 40 -6.92 8.60 -12.36
CA ASN A 40 -7.48 7.30 -11.98
C ASN A 40 -6.76 6.64 -10.81
N PHE A 41 -5.64 7.20 -10.34
CA PHE A 41 -4.91 6.69 -9.20
C PHE A 41 -5.48 7.26 -7.92
N PRO A 42 -5.97 6.43 -6.99
CA PRO A 42 -6.60 6.91 -5.76
C PRO A 42 -5.57 7.62 -4.86
N LYS A 43 -5.97 8.74 -4.27
CA LYS A 43 -5.20 9.35 -3.18
C LYS A 43 -5.21 8.41 -1.98
N THR A 44 -4.03 7.94 -1.62
CA THR A 44 -3.84 6.85 -0.66
C THR A 44 -3.07 7.38 0.53
N ILE A 45 -3.69 7.28 1.70
CA ILE A 45 -3.02 7.52 2.98
C ILE A 45 -2.75 6.16 3.64
N VAL A 46 -1.51 5.97 4.10
CA VAL A 46 -1.09 4.74 4.79
C VAL A 46 -0.86 5.06 6.25
N LEU A 47 -1.54 4.35 7.14
CA LEU A 47 -1.54 4.57 8.58
C LEU A 47 -0.85 3.41 9.28
N ASN A 48 -0.09 3.68 10.34
CA ASN A 48 0.57 2.65 11.11
C ASN A 48 -0.10 2.47 12.49
N GLN A 49 -0.51 1.23 12.80
CA GLN A 49 -1.12 0.90 14.09
C GLN A 49 -0.17 1.20 15.27
N GLN A 50 1.14 0.94 15.14
CA GLN A 50 2.11 1.18 16.22
C GLN A 50 2.23 2.65 16.61
N THR A 51 1.96 3.56 15.68
CA THR A 51 2.01 5.00 15.90
C THR A 51 0.62 5.57 16.07
N ASN A 52 -0.33 4.82 16.63
CA ASN A 52 -1.70 5.27 16.89
C ASN A 52 -2.42 5.80 15.63
N PHE A 53 -2.26 5.09 14.51
CA PHE A 53 -2.86 5.44 13.21
C PHE A 53 -2.42 6.79 12.63
N GLU A 54 -1.24 7.29 13.03
CA GLU A 54 -0.62 8.43 12.35
C GLU A 54 -0.25 8.07 10.89
N PRO A 55 -0.40 9.02 9.94
CA PRO A 55 0.06 8.83 8.58
C PRO A 55 1.56 8.54 8.52
N MET A 56 1.92 7.46 7.83
CA MET A 56 3.31 7.13 7.56
C MET A 56 3.95 8.23 6.71
N GLN A 57 5.22 8.53 6.97
CA GLN A 57 6.03 9.46 6.19
C GLN A 57 7.34 8.76 5.77
N ASP A 58 7.18 7.59 5.15
CA ASP A 58 8.27 6.73 4.71
C ASP A 58 8.40 6.81 3.18
N ALA A 59 9.59 7.20 2.70
CA ALA A 59 9.89 7.31 1.28
C ALA A 59 9.75 5.96 0.55
N ILE A 60 10.00 4.84 1.23
CA ILE A 60 9.86 3.49 0.67
C ILE A 60 8.38 3.16 0.47
N ILE A 61 7.52 3.50 1.43
CA ILE A 61 6.06 3.34 1.28
C ILE A 61 5.54 4.23 0.17
N GLU A 62 5.96 5.50 0.13
CA GLU A 62 5.59 6.42 -0.93
C GLU A 62 5.94 5.85 -2.31
N GLU A 63 7.15 5.30 -2.45
CA GLU A 63 7.59 4.65 -3.67
C GLU A 63 6.72 3.44 -4.03
N LYS A 64 6.47 2.53 -3.09
CA LYS A 64 5.66 1.32 -3.30
C LYS A 64 4.22 1.66 -3.70
N VAL A 65 3.61 2.67 -3.07
CA VAL A 65 2.25 3.15 -3.41
C VAL A 65 2.23 3.69 -4.85
N LYS A 66 3.26 4.45 -5.27
CA LYS A 66 3.35 4.93 -6.65
C LYS A 66 3.52 3.80 -7.66
N VAL A 67 4.37 2.81 -7.36
CA VAL A 67 4.56 1.61 -8.19
C VAL A 67 3.24 0.85 -8.37
N ALA A 68 2.45 0.72 -7.29
CA ALA A 68 1.16 0.05 -7.27
C ALA A 68 0.01 0.84 -7.91
N GLY A 69 0.25 2.07 -8.39
CA GLY A 69 -0.78 2.89 -9.05
C GLY A 69 -1.68 3.68 -8.09
N GLY A 70 -1.15 4.11 -6.95
CA GLY A 70 -1.76 5.08 -6.06
C GLY A 70 -1.04 6.43 -6.04
N GLN A 71 -1.70 7.45 -5.51
CA GLN A 71 -1.10 8.74 -5.20
C GLN A 71 -0.88 8.83 -3.69
N PHE A 72 0.35 8.66 -3.23
CA PHE A 72 0.65 8.75 -1.80
C PHE A 72 0.40 10.17 -1.26
N ILE A 73 -0.35 10.26 -0.16
CA ILE A 73 -0.55 11.50 0.60
C ILE A 73 -0.23 11.25 2.08
N SER A 74 0.33 12.27 2.73
CA SER A 74 0.67 12.24 4.17
C SER A 74 -0.26 13.10 5.02
N HIS A 75 -1.15 13.88 4.39
CA HIS A 75 -2.02 14.84 5.07
C HIS A 75 -3.48 14.61 4.72
N TRP A 76 -4.33 14.54 5.75
CA TRP A 76 -5.77 14.35 5.59
C TRP A 76 -6.46 15.47 4.79
N ILE A 77 -5.88 16.67 4.76
CA ILE A 77 -6.43 17.82 4.02
C ILE A 77 -6.51 17.57 2.51
N ASP A 78 -5.68 16.67 1.98
CA ASP A 78 -5.67 16.31 0.56
C ASP A 78 -6.84 15.39 0.18
N ASN A 79 -7.64 14.98 1.18
CA ASN A 79 -8.83 14.13 1.10
C ASN A 79 -8.54 12.76 0.46
N PRO A 80 -8.14 11.74 1.25
CA PRO A 80 -7.85 10.41 0.73
C PRO A 80 -9.07 9.76 0.09
N ASP A 81 -8.86 9.08 -1.04
CA ASP A 81 -9.82 8.19 -1.69
C ASP A 81 -9.68 6.74 -1.19
N CYS A 82 -8.53 6.41 -0.61
CA CYS A 82 -8.20 5.11 -0.03
C CYS A 82 -7.43 5.29 1.30
N ILE A 83 -7.85 4.56 2.34
CA ILE A 83 -7.11 4.45 3.60
C ILE A 83 -6.58 3.03 3.72
N ILE A 84 -5.28 2.90 3.93
CA ILE A 84 -4.62 1.61 4.20
C ILE A 84 -4.06 1.65 5.62
N ILE A 85 -4.37 0.64 6.42
CA ILE A 85 -3.90 0.50 7.80
C ILE A 85 -2.94 -0.68 7.85
N VAL A 86 -1.70 -0.45 8.24
CA VAL A 86 -0.73 -1.51 8.50
C VAL A 86 -0.96 -2.03 9.92
N GLN A 87 -1.41 -3.28 10.01
CA GLN A 87 -1.61 -3.98 11.27
C GLN A 87 -0.26 -4.44 11.82
N SER A 88 -0.07 -4.26 13.12
CA SER A 88 1.09 -4.74 13.86
C SER A 88 0.74 -5.77 14.92
N ASN A 89 -0.52 -5.83 15.38
CA ASN A 89 -1.02 -6.86 16.31
C ASN A 89 -2.56 -6.96 16.28
N GLU A 90 -3.11 -8.00 16.92
CA GLU A 90 -4.55 -8.29 16.94
C GLU A 90 -5.43 -7.24 17.64
N SER A 91 -4.85 -6.33 18.44
CA SER A 91 -5.62 -5.28 19.13
C SER A 91 -6.12 -4.17 18.20
N LEU A 92 -5.82 -4.23 16.90
CA LEU A 92 -6.22 -3.24 15.91
C LEU A 92 -7.74 -2.98 15.97
N TYR A 93 -8.55 -4.04 16.02
CA TYR A 93 -10.01 -3.93 16.02
C TYR A 93 -10.59 -3.21 17.24
N SER A 94 -9.86 -3.21 18.36
CA SER A 94 -10.28 -2.48 19.57
C SER A 94 -10.02 -0.98 19.47
N HIS A 95 -9.02 -0.56 18.68
CA HIS A 95 -8.58 0.85 18.58
C HIS A 95 -9.02 1.52 17.29
N ILE A 96 -9.32 0.74 16.24
CA ILE A 96 -9.77 1.28 14.94
C ILE A 96 -11.07 2.07 15.10
N ALA A 97 -11.93 1.71 16.04
CA ALA A 97 -13.16 2.44 16.33
C ALA A 97 -12.90 3.92 16.68
N ASP A 98 -11.85 4.20 17.47
CA ASP A 98 -11.51 5.58 17.85
C ASP A 98 -11.07 6.41 16.65
N MET A 99 -10.27 5.81 15.77
CA MET A 99 -9.86 6.41 14.50
C MET A 99 -11.06 6.66 13.58
N LEU A 100 -11.99 5.70 13.48
CA LEU A 100 -13.19 5.81 12.65
C LEU A 100 -14.22 6.80 13.19
N ASN A 101 -14.13 7.16 14.48
CA ASN A 101 -14.95 8.22 15.09
C ASN A 101 -14.36 9.62 14.86
N ASN A 102 -13.15 9.74 14.31
CA ASN A 102 -12.53 11.03 14.06
C ASN A 102 -13.28 11.76 12.92
N PRO A 103 -13.73 13.02 13.13
CA PRO A 103 -14.44 13.79 12.12
C PRO A 103 -13.67 13.95 10.80
N ILE A 104 -12.34 14.06 10.86
CA ILE A 104 -11.49 14.18 9.67
C ILE A 104 -11.53 12.90 8.83
N VAL A 105 -11.52 11.73 9.50
CA VAL A 105 -11.59 10.43 8.84
C VAL A 105 -12.98 10.23 8.23
N THR A 106 -14.04 10.45 9.00
CA THR A 106 -15.42 10.26 8.53
C THR A 106 -15.81 11.20 7.38
N ALA A 107 -15.21 12.40 7.32
CA ALA A 107 -15.40 13.35 6.23
C ALA A 107 -14.65 13.00 4.94
N SER A 108 -13.68 12.07 4.99
CA SER A 108 -12.87 11.70 3.83
C SER A 108 -13.65 10.92 2.76
N SER A 109 -13.25 11.05 1.50
CA SER A 109 -13.78 10.25 0.39
C SER A 109 -13.66 8.76 0.68
N ALA A 110 -12.52 8.32 1.23
CA ALA A 110 -12.24 6.93 1.57
C ALA A 110 -13.28 6.34 2.51
N TYR A 111 -13.62 7.03 3.60
CA TYR A 111 -14.64 6.55 4.53
C TYR A 111 -16.03 6.50 3.88
N GLN A 112 -16.42 7.57 3.18
CA GLN A 112 -17.73 7.68 2.55
C GLN A 112 -17.96 6.61 1.47
N GLN A 113 -16.90 6.22 0.76
CA GLN A 113 -16.91 5.20 -0.29
C GLN A 113 -16.58 3.79 0.21
N ASN A 114 -16.32 3.62 1.51
CA ASN A 114 -15.92 2.35 2.11
C ASN A 114 -14.65 1.77 1.48
N ASN A 115 -13.62 2.61 1.32
CA ASN A 115 -12.31 2.26 0.80
C ASN A 115 -11.28 2.27 1.93
N ILE A 116 -11.50 1.40 2.92
CA ILE A 116 -10.61 1.21 4.06
C ILE A 116 -10.11 -0.23 4.02
N TYR A 117 -8.79 -0.40 4.06
CA TYR A 117 -8.13 -1.68 3.94
C TYR A 117 -7.16 -1.87 5.08
N ILE A 118 -7.02 -3.10 5.56
CA ILE A 118 -6.08 -3.49 6.60
C ILE A 118 -5.09 -4.46 5.97
N ILE A 119 -3.81 -4.12 6.00
CA ILE A 119 -2.72 -5.04 5.67
C ILE A 119 -2.37 -5.79 6.95
N GLN A 120 -2.53 -7.11 6.93
CA GLN A 120 -2.27 -8.04 8.03
C GLN A 120 -0.93 -8.78 7.88
N GLU A 121 -0.26 -8.59 6.75
CA GLU A 121 1.07 -9.14 6.47
C GLU A 121 2.11 -8.60 7.46
N ASN A 122 2.59 -9.46 8.36
CA ASN A 122 3.50 -9.06 9.44
C ASN A 122 4.85 -8.55 8.92
N SER A 123 5.28 -9.01 7.73
CA SER A 123 6.51 -8.56 7.10
C SER A 123 6.32 -7.34 6.20
N PHE A 124 5.14 -6.72 6.17
CA PHE A 124 4.91 -5.57 5.30
C PHE A 124 5.85 -4.42 5.65
N ASN A 125 6.61 -3.94 4.66
CA ASN A 125 7.58 -2.86 4.80
C ASN A 125 8.66 -3.08 5.88
N THR A 126 9.07 -4.34 6.13
CA THR A 126 10.12 -4.64 7.12
C THR A 126 11.53 -4.62 6.53
N ASP A 127 11.70 -5.06 5.29
CA ASP A 127 13.01 -5.14 4.62
C ASP A 127 12.91 -5.16 3.09
N ASP A 128 14.06 -5.27 2.44
CA ASP A 128 14.22 -5.19 0.99
C ASP A 128 13.70 -6.44 0.26
N THR A 129 13.68 -7.60 0.92
CA THR A 129 13.32 -8.89 0.30
C THR A 129 11.82 -9.00 0.06
N VAL A 130 11.02 -8.25 0.82
CA VAL A 130 9.55 -8.22 0.70
C VAL A 130 9.04 -7.15 -0.26
N TYR A 131 9.91 -6.37 -0.89
CA TYR A 131 9.50 -5.23 -1.73
C TYR A 131 8.50 -5.62 -2.82
N LEU A 132 8.76 -6.71 -3.54
CA LEU A 132 7.85 -7.20 -4.58
C LEU A 132 6.48 -7.59 -3.99
N ARG A 133 6.48 -8.36 -2.90
CA ARG A 133 5.28 -8.79 -2.19
C ARG A 133 4.43 -7.59 -1.75
N ASP A 134 5.06 -6.57 -1.18
CA ASP A 134 4.38 -5.35 -0.76
C ASP A 134 3.78 -4.59 -1.95
N ALA A 135 4.51 -4.50 -3.07
CA ALA A 135 4.03 -3.86 -4.29
C ALA A 135 2.82 -4.61 -4.88
N GLU A 136 2.83 -5.94 -4.87
CA GLU A 136 1.70 -6.77 -5.29
C GLU A 136 0.47 -6.54 -4.40
N ILE A 137 0.63 -6.58 -3.08
CA ILE A 137 -0.45 -6.32 -2.11
C ILE A 137 -1.08 -4.95 -2.36
N LEU A 138 -0.26 -3.91 -2.50
CA LEU A 138 -0.74 -2.57 -2.78
C LEU A 138 -1.41 -2.48 -4.16
N ALA A 139 -0.88 -3.17 -5.19
CA ALA A 139 -1.45 -3.15 -6.52
C ALA A 139 -2.83 -3.83 -6.57
N GLU A 140 -3.04 -4.90 -5.80
CA GLU A 140 -4.37 -5.50 -5.64
C GLU A 140 -5.35 -4.55 -4.97
N ILE A 141 -4.94 -3.88 -3.88
CA ILE A 141 -5.80 -2.97 -3.13
C ILE A 141 -6.18 -1.76 -3.98
N LEU A 142 -5.20 -1.14 -4.63
CA LEU A 142 -5.35 0.14 -5.32
C LEU A 142 -5.92 -0.01 -6.72
N GLN A 143 -5.61 -1.13 -7.39
CA GLN A 143 -5.95 -1.36 -8.80
C GLN A 143 -6.53 -2.78 -9.01
N PRO A 144 -7.58 -3.18 -8.25
CA PRO A 144 -8.12 -4.55 -8.23
C PRO A 144 -8.69 -5.03 -9.57
N LYS A 145 -8.99 -4.10 -10.49
CA LYS A 145 -9.45 -4.43 -11.85
C LYS A 145 -8.33 -5.00 -12.72
N TYR A 146 -7.07 -4.73 -12.38
CA TYR A 146 -5.89 -5.05 -13.20
C TYR A 146 -4.99 -6.10 -12.55
N PHE A 147 -5.01 -6.20 -11.22
CA PHE A 147 -4.14 -7.06 -10.44
C PHE A 147 -4.94 -7.99 -9.52
N VAL A 148 -4.68 -9.29 -9.67
CA VAL A 148 -5.20 -10.36 -8.83
C VAL A 148 -4.08 -11.38 -8.66
N TYR A 149 -3.33 -11.24 -7.57
CA TYR A 149 -2.26 -12.12 -7.08
C TYR A 149 -2.76 -13.12 -6.02
N GLY A 150 -3.97 -12.92 -5.48
CA GLY A 150 -4.60 -13.79 -4.49
C GLY A 150 -4.20 -13.50 -3.05
N HIS A 151 -3.81 -12.26 -2.72
CA HIS A 151 -3.42 -11.90 -1.36
C HIS A 151 -4.61 -11.48 -0.49
N ASP A 152 -5.78 -11.19 -1.08
CA ASP A 152 -7.04 -10.91 -0.38
C ASP A 152 -7.40 -12.04 0.61
N GLY A 153 -7.68 -11.66 1.87
CA GLY A 153 -7.99 -12.57 2.96
C GLY A 153 -6.76 -13.19 3.64
N SER A 154 -5.58 -13.10 3.03
CA SER A 154 -4.33 -13.65 3.59
C SER A 154 -3.34 -12.58 4.07
N ALA A 155 -3.12 -11.55 3.25
CA ALA A 155 -2.14 -10.49 3.50
C ALA A 155 -2.83 -9.14 3.74
N TRP A 156 -4.02 -8.96 3.18
CA TRP A 156 -4.85 -7.79 3.39
C TRP A 156 -6.33 -8.16 3.40
N VAL A 157 -7.14 -7.33 4.04
CA VAL A 157 -8.61 -7.43 4.04
C VAL A 157 -9.23 -6.06 3.87
N LYS A 158 -10.41 -6.02 3.26
CA LYS A 158 -11.25 -4.81 3.25
C LYS A 158 -11.99 -4.68 4.59
N PHE A 159 -11.94 -3.50 5.20
CA PHE A 159 -12.67 -3.20 6.42
C PHE A 159 -13.96 -2.47 6.09
N ASP A 160 -15.11 -3.11 6.36
CA ASP A 160 -16.41 -2.53 6.11
C ASP A 160 -16.87 -1.66 7.29
N VAL A 161 -17.20 -0.40 7.02
CA VAL A 161 -17.73 0.56 8.01
C VAL A 161 -19.24 0.74 7.92
N LYS A 162 -19.94 0.04 7.01
CA LYS A 162 -21.39 0.19 6.78
C LYS A 162 -22.20 -1.07 7.07
#